data_AF-A0A833HDJ5-F1
#
_entry.id   AF-A0A833HDJ5-F1
#
_cell.length_a   1.000
_cell.length_b   1.000
_cell.length_c   1.000
_cell.angle_alpha   90.00
_cell.angle_beta   90.00
_cell.angle_gamma   90.00
#
_symmetry.space_group_name_H-M   'P 1'
#
loop_
_entity.id
_entity.type
_entity.pdbx_description
1 polymer ?
#
loop_
_entity_poly.entity_id
_entity_poly.type
_entity_poly.pdbx_seq_one_letter_code
_entity_poly.pdbx_strand_id
1 'polypeptide(L)'
;MPAPSPAGRDAAVEALVEREGARLLAYLRRSCGDGSDAEDVAQETFARAVRAWDRLQDPDRARAWLYTIARRVCQRLHRRKAGEPARLEPLEALLPRPGATLPDLEPAAAGDPHADRLRAEARELVERALARLPDPFRQTLVLADVAELSLAEIAAVTGVREATVKTRLHRARLKLREVLAAGLPARAATPPAHARRVCLDLLHAKLEAMDRRAPFPYPDAALCERCRSLLGTLDLIGATCSSLAAERVSPELRARIREATAGA
;
A
#
# COMPACT_ATOMS: atom_id res chain seq x y z
N MET A 1 17.16 -29.51 -2.07
CA MET A 1 16.79 -29.59 -3.50
C MET A 1 17.97 -29.09 -4.32
N PRO A 2 18.28 -29.70 -5.49
CA PRO A 2 19.31 -29.16 -6.36
C PRO A 2 18.95 -27.74 -6.79
N ALA A 3 19.94 -26.86 -6.89
CA ALA A 3 19.74 -25.51 -7.41
C ALA A 3 19.14 -25.60 -8.84
N PRO A 4 18.22 -24.70 -9.22
CA PRO A 4 17.67 -24.68 -10.57
C PRO A 4 18.80 -24.54 -11.60
N SER A 5 18.64 -25.15 -12.77
CA SER A 5 19.56 -24.89 -13.89
C SER A 5 19.56 -23.39 -14.22
N PRO A 6 20.66 -22.82 -14.76
CA PRO A 6 20.72 -21.40 -15.14
C PRO A 6 19.54 -20.96 -16.01
N ALA A 7 19.15 -21.78 -17.00
CA ALA A 7 17.98 -21.52 -17.83
C ALA A 7 16.66 -21.51 -17.04
N GLY A 8 16.52 -22.37 -16.02
CA GLY A 8 15.35 -22.39 -15.14
C GLY A 8 15.29 -21.19 -14.20
N ARG A 9 16.45 -20.72 -13.70
CA ARG A 9 16.58 -19.49 -12.91
C ARG A 9 16.14 -18.27 -13.74
N ASP A 10 16.69 -18.13 -14.94
CA ASP A 10 16.44 -16.94 -15.77
C ASP A 10 14.96 -16.86 -16.18
N ALA A 11 14.34 -18.00 -16.53
CA ALA A 11 12.90 -18.07 -16.79
C ALA A 11 12.04 -17.71 -15.55
N ALA A 12 12.44 -18.14 -14.36
CA ALA A 12 11.71 -17.84 -13.13
C ALA A 12 11.82 -16.36 -12.74
N VAL A 13 12.97 -15.74 -12.99
CA VAL A 13 13.20 -14.30 -12.80
C VAL A 13 12.38 -13.50 -13.81
N GLU A 14 12.39 -13.86 -15.09
CA GLU A 14 11.59 -13.19 -16.11
C GLU A 14 10.10 -13.23 -15.75
N ALA A 15 9.61 -14.39 -15.31
CA ALA A 15 8.23 -14.52 -14.84
C ALA A 15 7.94 -13.65 -13.61
N LEU A 16 8.92 -13.42 -12.74
CA LEU A 16 8.79 -12.52 -11.59
C LEU A 16 8.77 -11.05 -12.04
N VAL A 17 9.59 -10.67 -13.02
CA VAL A 17 9.59 -9.32 -13.63
C VAL A 17 8.24 -9.02 -14.26
N GLU A 18 7.68 -9.95 -15.04
CA GLU A 18 6.38 -9.74 -15.69
C GLU A 18 5.23 -9.63 -14.69
N ARG A 19 5.23 -10.44 -13.62
CA ARG A 19 4.17 -10.40 -12.62
C ARG A 19 4.27 -9.22 -11.66
N GLU A 20 5.49 -8.86 -11.23
CA GLU A 20 5.71 -7.93 -10.12
C GLU A 20 6.32 -6.61 -10.53
N GLY A 21 6.85 -6.46 -11.75
CA GLY A 21 7.59 -5.26 -12.16
C GLY A 21 6.81 -3.96 -11.97
N ALA A 22 5.54 -3.94 -12.38
CA ALA A 22 4.65 -2.78 -12.23
C ALA A 22 4.41 -2.42 -10.76
N ARG A 23 4.03 -3.42 -9.95
CA ARG A 23 3.77 -3.27 -8.52
C ARG A 23 5.02 -2.87 -7.75
N LEU A 24 6.17 -3.46 -8.10
CA LEU A 24 7.46 -3.14 -7.51
C LEU A 24 7.83 -1.69 -7.79
N LEU A 25 7.73 -1.24 -9.05
CA LEU A 25 8.00 0.14 -9.42
C LEU A 25 7.08 1.11 -8.67
N ALA A 26 5.78 0.80 -8.60
CA ALA A 26 4.81 1.58 -7.85
C ALA A 26 5.15 1.65 -6.35
N TYR A 27 5.61 0.55 -5.75
CA TYR A 27 6.10 0.52 -4.37
C TYR A 27 7.35 1.40 -4.20
N LEU A 28 8.33 1.27 -5.10
CA LEU A 28 9.61 1.97 -5.03
C LEU A 28 9.43 3.49 -5.12
N ARG A 29 8.60 3.97 -6.06
CA ARG A 29 8.25 5.40 -6.22
C ARG A 29 7.76 6.04 -4.92
N ARG A 30 7.04 5.27 -4.09
CA ARG A 30 6.39 5.77 -2.86
C ARG A 30 7.20 5.50 -1.59
N SER A 31 8.15 4.57 -1.66
CA SER A 31 8.87 4.07 -0.49
C SER A 31 10.32 4.54 -0.46
N CYS A 32 10.86 5.00 -1.59
CA CYS A 32 12.28 5.28 -1.79
C CYS A 32 12.54 6.76 -2.15
N GLY A 33 11.65 7.67 -1.77
CA GLY A 33 11.89 9.12 -1.70
C GLY A 33 12.30 9.82 -3.01
N ASP A 34 12.64 11.11 -2.89
CA ASP A 34 12.93 12.04 -4.01
C ASP A 34 14.35 11.95 -4.59
N GLY A 35 15.20 11.04 -4.08
CA GLY A 35 16.63 11.03 -4.37
C GLY A 35 17.11 10.06 -5.46
N SER A 36 16.28 9.09 -5.86
CA SER A 36 16.66 8.04 -6.82
C SER A 36 15.53 7.75 -7.80
N ASP A 37 15.87 7.61 -9.07
CA ASP A 37 14.93 7.10 -10.06
C ASP A 37 14.44 5.71 -9.62
N ALA A 38 13.14 5.56 -9.39
CA ALA A 38 12.56 4.30 -8.98
C ALA A 38 12.83 3.18 -10.00
N GLU A 39 13.04 3.54 -11.27
CA GLU A 39 13.43 2.61 -12.33
C GLU A 39 14.84 2.04 -12.10
N ASP A 40 15.79 2.89 -11.68
CA ASP A 40 17.15 2.46 -11.34
C ASP A 40 17.13 1.52 -10.11
N VAL A 41 16.31 1.86 -9.11
CA VAL A 41 16.15 1.02 -7.93
C VAL A 41 15.51 -0.32 -8.28
N ALA A 42 14.55 -0.33 -9.21
CA ALA A 42 13.93 -1.56 -9.71
C ALA A 42 14.97 -2.43 -10.43
N GLN A 43 15.76 -1.84 -11.33
CA GLN A 43 16.83 -2.55 -12.05
C GLN A 43 17.83 -3.19 -11.07
N GLU A 44 18.34 -2.41 -10.11
CA GLU A 44 19.28 -2.92 -9.10
C GLU A 44 18.64 -4.01 -8.21
N THR A 45 17.34 -3.90 -7.92
CA THR A 45 16.60 -4.91 -7.16
C THR A 45 16.55 -6.24 -7.90
N PHE A 46 16.18 -6.24 -9.19
CA PHE A 46 16.13 -7.45 -9.99
C PHE A 46 17.52 -8.04 -10.26
N ALA A 47 18.53 -7.20 -10.53
CA ALA A 47 19.91 -7.67 -10.68
C ALA A 47 20.40 -8.39 -9.42
N ARG A 48 20.10 -7.86 -8.22
CA ARG A 48 20.42 -8.54 -6.96
C ARG A 48 19.61 -9.81 -6.73
N ALA A 49 18.35 -9.84 -7.16
CA ALA A 49 17.52 -11.03 -7.08
C ALA A 49 18.10 -12.18 -7.93
N VAL A 50 18.62 -11.90 -9.13
CA VAL A 50 19.30 -12.94 -9.94
C VAL A 50 20.56 -13.46 -9.26
N ARG A 51 21.46 -12.56 -8.86
CA ARG A 51 22.74 -12.94 -8.22
C ARG A 51 22.55 -13.71 -6.91
N ALA A 52 21.44 -13.49 -6.22
CA ALA A 52 21.14 -14.13 -4.95
C ALA A 52 20.11 -15.27 -5.09
N TRP A 53 19.74 -15.67 -6.31
CA TRP A 53 18.64 -16.60 -6.54
C TRP A 53 18.84 -17.94 -5.82
N ASP A 54 20.07 -18.45 -5.76
CA ASP A 54 20.37 -19.71 -5.06
C ASP A 54 20.13 -19.65 -3.54
N ARG A 55 19.94 -18.45 -2.98
CA ARG A 55 19.58 -18.26 -1.56
C ARG A 55 18.07 -18.30 -1.33
N LEU A 56 17.27 -18.32 -2.40
CA LEU A 56 15.83 -18.50 -2.31
C LEU A 56 15.55 -19.98 -2.00
N GLN A 57 15.22 -20.26 -0.74
CA GLN A 57 14.96 -21.62 -0.27
C GLN A 57 13.60 -22.16 -0.71
N ASP A 58 12.64 -21.26 -0.92
CA ASP A 58 11.23 -21.57 -1.18
C ASP A 58 10.71 -20.67 -2.32
N PRO A 59 10.47 -21.23 -3.53
CA PRO A 59 9.95 -20.48 -4.67
C PRO A 59 8.61 -19.78 -4.38
N ASP A 60 7.77 -20.32 -3.50
CA ASP A 60 6.48 -19.70 -3.15
C ASP A 60 6.67 -18.37 -2.40
N ARG A 61 7.87 -18.15 -1.84
CA ARG A 61 8.26 -16.91 -1.16
C ARG A 61 9.03 -15.93 -2.04
N ALA A 62 9.21 -16.22 -3.33
CA ALA A 62 9.97 -15.38 -4.26
C ALA A 62 9.51 -13.91 -4.23
N ARG A 63 8.19 -13.70 -4.10
CA ARG A 63 7.60 -12.36 -4.03
C ARG A 63 8.03 -11.61 -2.76
N ALA A 64 7.75 -12.14 -1.57
CA ALA A 64 8.20 -11.52 -0.32
C ALA A 64 9.72 -11.32 -0.27
N TRP A 65 10.48 -12.27 -0.84
CA TRP A 65 11.93 -12.18 -0.94
C TRP A 65 12.40 -11.01 -1.84
N LEU A 66 11.78 -10.82 -3.01
CA LEU A 66 12.03 -9.67 -3.89
C LEU A 66 11.80 -8.34 -3.18
N TYR A 67 10.65 -8.19 -2.50
CA TYR A 67 10.34 -6.96 -1.75
C TYR A 67 11.28 -6.75 -0.55
N THR A 68 11.83 -7.83 0.02
CA THR A 68 12.90 -7.74 1.05
C THR A 68 14.17 -7.14 0.45
N ILE A 69 14.58 -7.56 -0.75
CA ILE A 69 15.71 -6.98 -1.47
C ILE A 69 15.43 -5.51 -1.78
N ALA A 70 14.26 -5.21 -2.35
CA ALA A 70 13.82 -3.86 -2.71
C ALA A 70 13.90 -2.90 -1.52
N ARG A 71 13.30 -3.29 -0.39
CA ARG A 71 13.34 -2.51 0.86
C ARG A 71 14.76 -2.24 1.31
N ARG A 72 15.66 -3.23 1.25
CA ARG A 72 17.08 -3.05 1.62
C ARG A 72 17.81 -2.11 0.66
N VAL A 73 17.51 -2.14 -0.64
CA VAL A 73 18.09 -1.23 -1.63
C VAL A 73 17.65 0.20 -1.29
N CYS A 74 16.36 0.43 -1.05
CA CYS A 74 15.84 1.75 -0.69
C CYS A 74 16.43 2.28 0.62
N GLN A 75 16.50 1.46 1.66
CA GLN A 75 17.12 1.83 2.93
C GLN A 75 18.60 2.21 2.78
N ARG A 76 19.33 1.53 1.89
CA ARG A 76 20.74 1.85 1.62
C ARG A 76 20.90 3.20 0.94
N LEU A 77 20.00 3.54 0.02
CA LEU A 77 19.98 4.84 -0.65
C LEU A 77 19.60 5.97 0.34
N HIS A 78 18.71 5.66 1.29
CA HIS A 78 18.18 6.59 2.28
C HIS A 78 18.89 6.48 3.63
N ARG A 79 20.22 6.30 3.67
CA ARG A 79 21.02 6.23 4.92
C ARG A 79 20.93 7.48 5.84
N ARG A 80 19.97 8.38 5.64
CA ARG A 80 19.64 9.48 6.53
C ARG A 80 18.19 9.36 7.05
N LYS A 81 18.11 9.37 8.39
CA LYS A 81 16.93 9.55 9.24
C LYS A 81 16.06 8.31 9.50
N ALA A 82 16.64 7.30 10.15
CA ALA A 82 15.83 6.47 11.03
C ALA A 82 15.38 7.35 12.22
N GLY A 83 14.19 7.93 12.10
CA GLY A 83 13.49 8.53 13.24
C GLY A 83 13.01 7.44 14.20
N GLU A 84 12.87 7.84 15.46
CA GLU A 84 12.39 7.01 16.57
C GLU A 84 11.09 6.27 16.19
N PRO A 85 10.86 5.03 16.70
CA PRO A 85 9.59 4.36 16.51
C PRO A 85 8.47 5.25 17.05
N ALA A 86 7.61 5.73 16.15
CA ALA A 86 6.44 6.53 16.52
C ALA A 86 5.67 5.78 17.61
N ARG A 87 5.48 6.42 18.78
CA ARG A 87 4.65 5.87 19.85
C ARG A 87 3.29 5.53 19.25
N LEU A 88 2.86 4.30 19.47
CA LEU A 88 1.64 3.76 18.89
C LEU A 88 0.45 4.27 19.71
N GLU A 89 -0.29 5.26 19.19
CA GLU A 89 -1.54 5.71 19.79
C GLU A 89 -2.64 4.63 19.68
N PRO A 90 -3.61 4.59 20.61
CA PRO A 90 -4.78 3.71 20.49
C PRO A 90 -5.55 3.98 19.19
N LEU A 91 -6.12 2.95 18.56
CA LEU A 91 -6.87 3.09 17.29
C LEU A 91 -8.07 4.04 17.47
N GLU A 92 -8.64 4.04 18.68
CA GLU A 92 -9.74 4.87 19.13
C GLU A 92 -9.43 6.37 19.07
N ALA A 93 -8.16 6.76 19.17
CA ALA A 93 -7.74 8.15 19.11
C ALA A 93 -7.90 8.75 17.69
N LEU A 94 -7.95 7.88 16.67
CA LEU A 94 -8.05 8.23 15.25
C LEU A 94 -9.49 8.19 14.71
N LEU A 95 -10.48 7.97 15.59
CA LEU A 95 -11.90 8.04 15.22
C LEU A 95 -12.39 9.50 15.18
N PRO A 96 -13.37 9.82 14.31
CA PRO A 96 -14.00 11.14 14.29
C PRO A 96 -14.62 11.47 15.65
N ARG A 97 -14.13 12.54 16.28
CA ARG A 97 -14.64 13.02 17.58
C ARG A 97 -16.01 13.70 17.43
N PRO A 98 -16.81 13.80 18.51
CA PRO A 98 -18.00 14.65 18.52
C PRO A 98 -17.62 16.08 18.11
N GLY A 99 -18.38 16.69 17.19
CA GLY A 99 -18.06 18.01 16.60
C GLY A 99 -17.04 18.00 15.46
N ALA A 100 -16.56 16.82 15.02
CA ALA A 100 -15.72 16.73 13.83
C ALA A 100 -16.52 17.05 12.55
N THR A 101 -15.82 17.48 11.51
CA THR A 101 -16.38 17.59 10.16
C THR A 101 -16.26 16.26 9.41
N LEU A 102 -17.19 15.99 8.50
CA LEU A 102 -17.13 14.87 7.57
C LEU A 102 -16.59 15.37 6.23
N PRO A 103 -15.66 14.65 5.58
CA PRO A 103 -15.27 14.97 4.22
C PRO A 103 -16.49 14.83 3.31
N ASP A 104 -16.70 15.83 2.47
CA ASP A 104 -17.79 15.87 1.51
C ASP A 104 -17.35 15.18 0.23
N LEU A 105 -17.46 13.85 0.25
CA LEU A 105 -17.16 12.99 -0.89
C LEU A 105 -18.49 12.64 -1.56
N GLU A 106 -18.85 13.39 -2.61
CA GLU A 106 -19.90 12.95 -3.54
C GLU A 106 -19.39 11.68 -4.25
N PRO A 107 -20.09 10.53 -4.14
CA PRO A 107 -19.73 9.35 -4.90
C PRO A 107 -19.87 9.66 -6.39
N ALA A 108 -18.76 9.64 -7.14
CA ALA A 108 -18.84 9.73 -8.59
C ALA A 108 -19.65 8.53 -9.11
N ALA A 109 -20.78 8.80 -9.78
CA ALA A 109 -21.57 7.75 -10.40
C ALA A 109 -20.74 7.04 -11.48
N ALA A 110 -20.83 5.71 -11.53
CA ALA A 110 -20.12 4.91 -12.53
C ALA A 110 -20.62 5.30 -13.94
N GLY A 111 -19.71 5.71 -14.83
CA GLY A 111 -20.01 6.02 -16.25
C GLY A 111 -19.97 7.51 -16.63
N ASP A 112 -19.62 8.41 -15.71
CA ASP A 112 -19.48 9.85 -15.99
C ASP A 112 -18.07 10.21 -16.54
N PRO A 113 -17.94 10.91 -17.69
CA PRO A 113 -16.66 11.49 -18.15
C PRO A 113 -15.97 12.39 -17.12
N HIS A 114 -16.69 13.00 -16.19
CA HIS A 114 -16.10 13.74 -15.06
C HIS A 114 -15.39 12.83 -14.04
N ALA A 115 -15.64 11.52 -14.07
CA ALA A 115 -15.05 10.56 -13.15
C ALA A 115 -13.54 10.30 -13.40
N ASP A 116 -13.02 10.51 -14.62
CA ASP A 116 -11.58 10.39 -14.88
C ASP A 116 -10.79 11.52 -14.21
N ARG A 117 -11.29 12.76 -14.32
CA ARG A 117 -10.70 13.93 -13.65
C ARG A 117 -10.75 13.77 -12.13
N LEU A 118 -11.90 13.37 -11.59
CA LEU A 118 -12.05 13.12 -10.16
C LEU A 118 -11.12 12.01 -9.65
N ARG A 119 -10.91 10.95 -10.45
CA ARG A 119 -9.94 9.90 -10.13
C ARG A 119 -8.49 10.41 -10.13
N ALA A 120 -8.12 11.27 -11.08
CA ALA A 120 -6.80 11.88 -11.11
C ALA A 120 -6.57 12.80 -9.89
N GLU A 121 -7.54 13.64 -9.55
CA GLU A 121 -7.50 14.49 -8.36
C GLU A 121 -7.39 13.66 -7.06
N ALA A 122 -8.18 12.59 -6.94
CA ALA A 122 -8.10 11.66 -5.81
C ALA A 122 -6.73 10.96 -5.73
N ARG A 123 -6.17 10.55 -6.88
CA ARG A 123 -4.84 9.95 -6.98
C ARG A 123 -3.77 10.86 -6.42
N GLU A 124 -3.73 12.11 -6.88
CA GLU A 124 -2.76 13.08 -6.41
C GLU A 124 -2.90 13.37 -4.91
N LEU A 125 -4.14 13.50 -4.42
CA LEU A 125 -4.41 13.72 -3.01
C LEU A 125 -3.91 12.55 -2.15
N VAL A 126 -4.16 11.31 -2.58
CA VAL A 126 -3.67 10.11 -1.89
C VAL A 126 -2.15 10.03 -1.93
N GLU A 127 -1.50 10.32 -3.07
CA GLU A 127 -0.03 10.32 -3.17
C GLU A 127 0.62 11.35 -2.24
N ARG A 128 0.11 12.58 -2.21
CA ARG A 128 0.57 13.61 -1.26
C ARG A 128 0.34 13.18 0.19
N ALA A 129 -0.79 12.54 0.47
CA ALA A 129 -1.10 12.06 1.81
C ALA A 129 -0.19 10.90 2.24
N LEU A 130 0.14 9.97 1.34
CA LEU A 130 1.11 8.90 1.55
C LEU A 130 2.50 9.45 1.87
N ALA A 131 2.95 10.47 1.14
CA ALA A 131 4.26 11.08 1.37
C ALA A 131 4.40 11.69 2.77
N ARG A 132 3.30 12.13 3.38
CA ARG A 132 3.25 12.73 4.73
C ARG A 132 3.16 11.72 5.87
N LEU A 133 2.95 10.43 5.57
CA LEU A 133 2.87 9.40 6.61
C LEU A 133 4.26 9.11 7.22
N PRO A 134 4.33 8.82 8.53
CA PRO A 134 5.53 8.26 9.14
C PRO A 134 5.97 6.99 8.41
N ASP A 135 7.28 6.83 8.22
CA ASP A 135 7.83 5.77 7.36
C ASP A 135 7.32 4.35 7.69
N PRO A 136 7.26 3.89 8.96
CA PRO A 136 6.73 2.55 9.27
C PRO A 136 5.28 2.33 8.81
N PHE A 137 4.44 3.37 8.86
CA PHE A 137 3.05 3.30 8.40
C PHE A 137 2.97 3.35 6.88
N ARG A 138 3.73 4.26 6.26
CA ARG A 138 3.82 4.37 4.80
C ARG A 138 4.28 3.06 4.17
N GLN A 139 5.40 2.50 4.64
CA GLN A 139 5.94 1.24 4.13
C GLN A 139 4.93 0.09 4.26
N THR A 140 4.28 -0.04 5.42
CA THR A 140 3.29 -1.10 5.65
C THR A 140 2.09 -0.95 4.71
N LEU A 141 1.58 0.27 4.53
CA LEU A 141 0.43 0.54 3.69
C LEU A 141 0.75 0.38 2.20
N VAL A 142 1.88 0.91 1.72
CA VAL A 142 2.27 0.76 0.30
C VAL A 142 2.51 -0.72 -0.03
N LEU A 143 3.10 -1.51 0.87
CA LEU A 143 3.23 -2.95 0.63
C LEU A 143 1.87 -3.67 0.57
N ALA A 144 0.91 -3.30 1.42
CA ALA A 144 -0.41 -3.94 1.49
C ALA A 144 -1.38 -3.51 0.39
N ASP A 145 -1.55 -2.20 0.23
CA ASP A 145 -2.65 -1.60 -0.54
C ASP A 145 -2.19 -1.17 -1.96
N VAL A 146 -0.89 -1.00 -2.21
CA VAL A 146 -0.34 -0.71 -3.55
C VAL A 146 0.33 -1.94 -4.14
N ALA A 147 1.29 -2.53 -3.44
CA ALA A 147 1.98 -3.72 -3.92
C ALA A 147 1.17 -5.01 -3.73
N GLU A 148 0.05 -4.95 -3.01
CA GLU A 148 -0.87 -6.06 -2.83
C GLU A 148 -0.24 -7.29 -2.16
N LEU A 149 0.68 -7.11 -1.22
CA LEU A 149 1.21 -8.21 -0.41
C LEU A 149 0.21 -8.61 0.70
N SER A 150 0.18 -9.90 1.02
CA SER A 150 -0.49 -10.44 2.20
C SER A 150 0.23 -10.01 3.48
N LEU A 151 -0.48 -10.02 4.60
CA LEU A 151 0.10 -9.67 5.90
C LEU A 151 1.32 -10.55 6.25
N ALA A 152 1.29 -11.83 5.88
CA ALA A 152 2.40 -12.76 6.04
C ALA A 152 3.62 -12.40 5.19
N GLU A 153 3.42 -12.03 3.91
CA GLU A 153 4.50 -11.55 3.04
C GLU A 153 5.09 -10.24 3.58
N ILE A 154 4.26 -9.31 4.04
CA ILE A 154 4.73 -8.04 4.63
C ILE A 154 5.53 -8.30 5.92
N ALA A 155 5.09 -9.24 6.75
CA ALA A 155 5.82 -9.66 7.94
C ALA A 155 7.21 -10.17 7.58
N ALA A 156 7.32 -11.01 6.53
CA ALA A 156 8.60 -11.48 6.01
C ALA A 156 9.49 -10.33 5.47
N VAL A 157 8.91 -9.39 4.73
CA VAL A 157 9.63 -8.21 4.17
C VAL A 157 10.16 -7.28 5.25
N THR A 158 9.35 -7.03 6.29
CA THR A 158 9.64 -6.02 7.31
C THR A 158 10.34 -6.58 8.54
N GLY A 159 10.32 -7.90 8.74
CA GLY A 159 10.94 -8.59 9.87
C GLY A 159 10.16 -8.43 11.19
N VAL A 160 8.88 -8.08 11.14
CA VAL A 160 8.01 -8.00 12.34
C VAL A 160 6.91 -9.05 12.29
N ARG A 161 6.27 -9.32 13.43
CA ARG A 161 5.14 -10.25 13.52
C ARG A 161 3.94 -9.79 12.69
N GLU A 162 3.19 -10.72 12.13
CA GLU A 162 1.99 -10.44 11.33
C GLU A 162 0.95 -9.60 12.11
N ALA A 163 0.74 -9.88 13.39
CA ALA A 163 -0.12 -9.07 14.26
C ALA A 163 0.35 -7.59 14.36
N THR A 164 1.67 -7.36 14.34
CA THR A 164 2.25 -6.02 14.29
C THR A 164 2.00 -5.36 12.93
N VAL A 165 2.08 -6.12 11.84
CA VAL A 165 1.71 -5.64 10.49
C VAL A 165 0.23 -5.22 10.47
N LYS A 166 -0.69 -6.08 10.92
CA LYS A 166 -2.14 -5.80 10.95
C LYS A 166 -2.44 -4.50 11.69
N THR A 167 -1.93 -4.37 12.92
CA THR A 167 -2.15 -3.16 13.73
C THR A 167 -1.52 -1.89 13.12
N ARG A 168 -0.35 -2.00 12.48
CA ARG A 168 0.27 -0.88 11.76
C ARG A 168 -0.53 -0.49 10.52
N LEU A 169 -1.02 -1.46 9.75
CA LEU A 169 -1.78 -1.24 8.54
C LEU A 169 -3.11 -0.53 8.84
N HIS A 170 -3.85 -1.02 9.84
CA HIS A 170 -5.10 -0.40 10.27
C HIS A 170 -4.90 1.06 10.68
N ARG A 171 -3.85 1.34 11.47
CA ARG A 171 -3.47 2.70 11.84
C ARG A 171 -3.02 3.54 10.65
N ALA A 172 -2.26 2.97 9.72
CA ALA A 172 -1.80 3.66 8.54
C ALA A 172 -2.97 4.12 7.67
N ARG A 173 -3.98 3.27 7.47
CA ARG A 173 -5.20 3.60 6.73
C ARG A 173 -5.98 4.73 7.40
N LEU A 174 -6.11 4.70 8.73
CA LEU A 174 -6.78 5.78 9.48
C LEU A 174 -5.98 7.10 9.43
N LYS A 175 -4.65 7.06 9.61
CA LYS A 175 -3.82 8.26 9.48
C LYS A 175 -3.85 8.84 8.06
N LEU A 176 -3.83 7.97 7.04
CA LEU A 176 -3.96 8.40 5.66
C LEU A 176 -5.30 9.10 5.43
N ARG A 177 -6.37 8.53 5.98
CA ARG A 177 -7.71 9.14 5.98
C ARG A 177 -7.73 10.51 6.64
N GLU A 178 -7.09 10.69 7.81
CA GLU A 178 -7.00 11.99 8.48
C GLU A 178 -6.29 13.02 7.61
N VAL A 179 -5.14 12.65 7.02
CA VAL A 179 -4.37 13.54 6.14
C VAL A 179 -5.15 13.90 4.89
N LEU A 180 -5.87 12.93 4.31
CA LEU A 180 -6.72 13.13 3.13
C LEU A 180 -7.91 14.04 3.46
N ALA A 181 -8.64 13.75 4.53
CA ALA A 181 -9.82 14.51 4.95
C ALA A 181 -9.50 15.98 5.28
N ALA A 182 -8.29 16.27 5.77
CA ALA A 182 -7.84 17.65 6.01
C ALA A 182 -7.68 18.48 4.73
N GLY A 183 -7.55 17.84 3.56
CA GLY A 183 -7.43 18.50 2.26
C GLY A 183 -8.73 18.54 1.45
N LEU A 184 -9.83 18.03 2.00
CA LEU A 184 -11.12 17.95 1.32
C LEU A 184 -12.12 18.97 1.88
N PRO A 185 -13.10 19.43 1.07
CA PRO A 185 -14.25 20.14 1.58
C PRO A 185 -14.92 19.33 2.68
N ALA A 186 -15.41 20.01 3.71
CA ALA A 186 -15.94 19.33 4.87
C ALA A 186 -17.24 19.98 5.34
N ARG A 187 -18.17 19.14 5.81
CA ARG A 187 -19.47 19.53 6.33
C ARG A 187 -19.63 19.13 7.78
N ALA A 188 -20.55 19.77 8.50
CA ALA A 188 -20.82 19.43 9.89
C ALA A 188 -21.27 17.97 10.02
N ALA A 189 -20.66 17.21 10.93
CA ALA A 189 -21.12 15.86 11.22
C ALA A 189 -22.44 15.91 12.01
N THR A 190 -23.37 15.04 11.65
CA THR A 190 -24.52 14.72 12.50
C THR A 190 -24.07 13.98 13.77
N PRO A 191 -24.84 14.06 14.87
CA PRO A 191 -24.59 13.24 16.05
C PRO A 191 -24.53 11.75 15.70
N PRO A 192 -23.68 10.95 16.37
CA PRO A 192 -23.61 9.52 16.12
C PRO A 192 -24.96 8.86 16.46
N ALA A 193 -25.60 8.24 15.46
CA ALA A 193 -26.83 7.48 15.66
C ALA A 193 -26.59 6.13 16.40
N HIS A 194 -25.37 5.61 16.29
CA HIS A 194 -24.97 4.35 16.91
C HIS A 194 -24.18 4.59 18.20
N ALA A 195 -24.29 3.67 19.16
CA ALA A 195 -23.39 3.64 20.31
C ALA A 195 -21.94 3.51 19.84
N ARG A 196 -21.00 4.14 20.58
CA ARG A 196 -19.57 4.18 20.21
C ARG A 196 -18.98 2.80 19.92
N ARG A 197 -19.41 1.77 20.66
CA ARG A 197 -18.95 0.38 20.46
C ARG A 197 -19.34 -0.17 19.09
N VAL A 198 -20.58 0.07 18.65
CA VAL A 198 -21.08 -0.38 17.35
C VAL A 198 -20.29 0.27 16.20
N CYS A 199 -20.01 1.58 16.29
CA CYS A 199 -19.16 2.25 15.31
C CYS A 199 -17.75 1.64 15.22
N LEU A 200 -17.15 1.27 16.36
CA LEU A 200 -15.85 0.61 16.42
C LEU A 200 -15.90 -0.79 15.79
N ASP A 201 -16.93 -1.58 16.08
CA ASP A 201 -17.08 -2.93 15.54
C ASP A 201 -17.27 -2.89 14.00
N LEU A 202 -18.05 -1.92 13.48
CA LEU A 202 -18.18 -1.69 12.03
C LEU A 202 -16.85 -1.29 11.37
N LEU A 203 -16.06 -0.43 12.03
CA LEU A 203 -14.74 -0.06 11.53
C LEU A 203 -13.79 -1.26 11.49
N HIS A 204 -13.73 -2.06 12.56
CA HIS A 204 -12.91 -3.26 12.58
C HIS A 204 -13.32 -4.22 11.47
N ALA A 205 -14.63 -4.47 11.31
CA ALA A 205 -15.14 -5.30 10.23
C ALA A 205 -14.73 -4.78 8.84
N LYS A 206 -14.72 -3.45 8.64
CA LYS A 206 -14.25 -2.84 7.38
C LYS A 206 -12.77 -3.07 7.15
N LEU A 207 -11.93 -2.80 8.15
CA LEU A 207 -10.49 -2.96 8.02
C LEU A 207 -10.11 -4.43 7.78
N GLU A 208 -10.82 -5.38 8.39
CA GLU A 208 -10.66 -6.80 8.11
C GLU A 208 -11.14 -7.21 6.72
N ALA A 209 -12.25 -6.64 6.24
CA ALA A 209 -12.70 -6.86 4.86
C ALA A 209 -11.65 -6.36 3.86
N MET A 210 -11.06 -5.19 4.10
CA MET A 210 -9.95 -4.66 3.28
C MET A 210 -8.71 -5.56 3.33
N ASP A 211 -8.29 -6.04 4.52
CA ASP A 211 -7.15 -6.97 4.66
C ASP A 211 -7.35 -8.25 3.85
N ARG A 212 -8.59 -8.78 3.85
CA ARG A 212 -8.96 -10.00 3.10
C ARG A 212 -9.33 -9.71 1.64
N ARG A 213 -9.37 -8.45 1.21
CA ARG A 213 -9.92 -8.00 -0.08
C ARG A 213 -11.30 -8.56 -0.36
N ALA A 214 -12.11 -8.67 0.69
CA ALA A 214 -13.46 -9.17 0.63
C ALA A 214 -14.46 -8.00 0.64
N PRO A 215 -15.68 -8.20 0.11
CA PRO A 215 -16.76 -7.25 0.30
C PRO A 215 -17.01 -6.97 1.78
N PHE A 216 -17.37 -5.72 2.10
CA PHE A 216 -17.77 -5.36 3.45
C PHE A 216 -19.09 -6.08 3.81
N PRO A 217 -19.18 -6.77 4.95
CA PRO A 217 -20.28 -7.71 5.22
C PRO A 217 -21.61 -7.04 5.59
N TYR A 218 -21.65 -5.72 5.78
CA TYR A 218 -22.86 -4.99 6.17
C TYR A 218 -23.32 -4.06 5.03
N PRO A 219 -24.63 -3.97 4.76
CA PRO A 219 -25.15 -3.07 3.74
C PRO A 219 -25.10 -1.61 4.19
N ASP A 220 -25.10 -0.68 3.25
CA ASP A 220 -25.08 0.77 3.54
C ASP A 220 -26.26 1.23 4.41
N ALA A 221 -27.42 0.55 4.32
CA ALA A 221 -28.58 0.83 5.15
C ALA A 221 -28.34 0.57 6.66
N ALA A 222 -27.37 -0.29 7.01
CA ALA A 222 -26.99 -0.55 8.40
C ALA A 222 -26.05 0.53 8.98
N LEU A 223 -25.54 1.43 8.13
CA LEU A 223 -24.54 2.42 8.49
C LEU A 223 -25.19 3.77 8.75
N CYS A 224 -24.91 4.34 9.93
CA CYS A 224 -25.20 5.75 10.15
C CYS A 224 -24.35 6.61 9.20
N GLU A 225 -24.75 7.86 8.99
CA GLU A 225 -24.07 8.79 8.10
C GLU A 225 -22.56 8.94 8.38
N ARG A 226 -22.18 9.03 9.66
CA ARG A 226 -20.77 9.11 10.07
C ARG A 226 -19.98 7.87 9.66
N CYS A 227 -20.56 6.68 9.85
CA CYS A 227 -19.95 5.43 9.41
C CYS A 227 -19.84 5.40 7.88
N ARG A 228 -20.90 5.74 7.13
CA ARG A 228 -20.84 5.78 5.66
C ARG A 228 -19.73 6.69 5.14
N SER A 229 -19.63 7.91 5.65
CA SER A 229 -18.56 8.84 5.27
C SER A 229 -17.17 8.28 5.61
N LEU A 230 -16.98 7.73 6.82
CA LEU A 230 -15.69 7.17 7.22
C LEU A 230 -15.27 5.99 6.35
N LEU A 231 -16.16 5.00 6.20
CA LEU A 231 -15.87 3.77 5.46
C LEU A 231 -15.74 4.03 3.96
N GLY A 232 -16.55 4.94 3.41
CA GLY A 232 -16.43 5.38 2.02
C GLY A 232 -15.11 6.08 1.73
N THR A 233 -14.56 6.85 2.68
CA THR A 233 -13.20 7.42 2.50
C THR A 233 -12.13 6.32 2.49
N LEU A 234 -12.29 5.27 3.29
CA LEU A 234 -11.38 4.12 3.29
C LEU A 234 -11.49 3.33 1.97
N ASP A 235 -12.69 3.22 1.40
CA ASP A 235 -12.91 2.63 0.08
C ASP A 235 -12.23 3.43 -1.03
N LEU A 236 -12.37 4.75 -1.02
CA LEU A 236 -11.69 5.63 -1.96
C LEU A 236 -10.18 5.45 -1.89
N ILE A 237 -9.61 5.44 -0.67
CA ILE A 237 -8.19 5.19 -0.45
C ILE A 237 -7.78 3.83 -1.02
N GLY A 238 -8.50 2.76 -0.68
CA GLY A 238 -8.21 1.41 -1.14
C GLY A 238 -8.23 1.31 -2.66
N ALA A 239 -9.30 1.77 -3.30
CA ALA A 239 -9.45 1.77 -4.75
C ALA A 239 -8.36 2.60 -5.44
N THR A 240 -8.03 3.76 -4.89
CA THR A 240 -6.97 4.62 -5.41
C THR A 240 -5.62 3.90 -5.31
N CYS A 241 -5.26 3.36 -4.14
CA CYS A 241 -4.01 2.63 -3.94
C CYS A 241 -3.88 1.42 -4.88
N SER A 242 -4.93 0.62 -5.09
CA SER A 242 -4.90 -0.48 -6.06
C SER A 242 -4.65 0.03 -7.49
N SER A 243 -5.21 1.19 -7.85
CA SER A 243 -5.00 1.78 -9.19
C SER A 243 -3.56 2.29 -9.41
N LEU A 244 -2.84 2.64 -8.34
CA LEU A 244 -1.43 3.04 -8.41
C LEU A 244 -0.54 1.87 -8.87
N ALA A 245 -0.96 0.64 -8.56
CA ALA A 245 -0.25 -0.59 -8.94
C ALA A 245 -0.33 -0.87 -10.45
N ALA A 246 -1.32 -0.30 -11.14
CA ALA A 246 -1.55 -0.49 -12.57
C ALA A 246 -0.62 0.36 -13.47
N GLU A 247 0.33 1.10 -12.89
CA GLU A 247 1.38 1.80 -13.62
C GLU A 247 2.19 0.78 -14.45
N ARG A 248 2.21 0.94 -15.77
CA ARG A 248 2.95 0.05 -16.67
C ARG A 248 4.45 0.28 -16.51
N VAL A 249 5.22 -0.81 -16.49
CA VAL A 249 6.68 -0.77 -16.64
C VAL A 249 6.99 -0.34 -18.07
N SER A 250 7.85 0.68 -18.24
CA SER A 250 8.29 1.13 -19.55
C SER A 250 9.01 0.00 -20.32
N PRO A 251 8.89 -0.09 -21.65
CA PRO A 251 9.65 -1.04 -22.46
C PRO A 251 11.16 -0.93 -22.23
N GLU A 252 11.65 0.29 -22.01
CA GLU A 252 13.04 0.61 -21.74
C GLU A 252 13.50 0.02 -20.40
N LEU A 253 12.72 0.19 -19.32
CA LEU A 253 13.02 -0.43 -18.03
C LEU A 253 12.99 -1.96 -18.12
N ARG A 254 12.04 -2.54 -18.87
CA ARG A 254 12.02 -3.99 -19.11
C ARG A 254 13.27 -4.47 -19.85
N ALA A 255 13.76 -3.72 -20.83
CA ALA A 255 15.00 -4.04 -21.54
C ALA A 255 16.21 -3.95 -20.59
N ARG A 256 16.31 -2.87 -19.81
CA ARG A 256 17.37 -2.67 -18.81
C ARG A 256 17.40 -3.76 -17.74
N ILE A 257 16.24 -4.22 -17.29
CA ILE A 257 16.13 -5.35 -16.35
C ILE A 257 16.67 -6.61 -17.04
N ARG A 258 16.19 -6.95 -18.24
CA ARG A 258 16.64 -8.14 -18.98
C ARG A 258 18.14 -8.16 -19.25
N GLU A 259 18.74 -7.03 -19.62
CA GLU A 259 20.18 -6.90 -19.80
C GLU A 259 20.95 -7.11 -18.48
N ALA A 260 20.46 -6.51 -17.39
CA ALA A 260 21.07 -6.63 -16.07
C ALA A 260 20.96 -8.05 -15.49
N THR A 261 19.91 -8.80 -15.85
CA THR A 261 19.72 -10.18 -15.42
C THR A 261 20.47 -11.18 -16.30
N ALA A 262 20.66 -10.91 -17.60
CA ALA A 262 21.40 -11.78 -18.52
C ALA A 262 22.91 -11.83 -18.24
N GLY A 263 23.49 -10.78 -17.65
CA GLY A 263 24.91 -10.69 -17.30
C GLY A 263 25.26 -11.06 -15.84
N ALA A 264 24.30 -11.58 -15.06
CA ALA A 264 24.40 -11.75 -13.60
C ALA A 264 24.36 -13.22 -13.13
#